data_AF-B8BQ20-F1
#
_entry.id   AF-B8BQ20-F1
#
_cell.length_a   1.000
_cell.length_b   1.000
_cell.length_c   1.000
_cell.angle_alpha   90.00
_cell.angle_beta   90.00
_cell.angle_gamma   90.00
#
_symmetry.space_group_name_H-M   'P 1'
#
loop_
_entity.id
_entity.type
_entity.pdbx_description
1 polymer ?
#
loop_
_entity_poly.entity_id
_entity_poly.type
_entity_poly.pdbx_seq_one_letter_code
_entity_poly.pdbx_strand_id
1 'polypeptide(L)'
;MASLILSLTLVACICTCDAFAPSSSTKHNPQRHASTSQLRLFDSLLQKTTRGSSGINSNNSISRSSLNRIPIEEFDILSRGFGLNDAPPFPYYIELSTPKSTTNNGDTSNQPTRLVIRHLEEEDITKVMPEVVREFGALSKPPAPTSPQPGDEVSTQIENWLFSMTVLIGLTQRVERRKVGYPSDNNSGEDVKCPDHNVICIVEQTPSRNSNGEQTTYSEEIVGIAELSYQPPNPNRNAPPFVLPFFAKTVLSKVSPSIQEDGTALTTPQGYISNVLVNKNRRGLGYGRIMMAALEGMARMWGCSDIRLHVDANEVSGRVAQKLYRSLGYAGVPDRASSKKRSGEKMYEWMGPSMANEGLYMVDGIPLLYMRKSLNEEVE
;
A
#
# COMPACT_ATOMS: atom_id res chain seq x y z
N MET A 1 -10.82 -16.74 -12.10
CA MET A 1 -11.88 -16.30 -13.03
C MET A 1 -13.25 -16.08 -12.37
N ALA A 2 -13.82 -17.04 -11.60
CA ALA A 2 -15.14 -16.85 -10.98
C ALA A 2 -15.23 -15.64 -10.01
N SER A 3 -14.17 -15.38 -9.22
CA SER A 3 -14.10 -14.20 -8.33
C SER A 3 -14.00 -12.87 -9.09
N LEU A 4 -13.37 -12.88 -10.28
CA LEU A 4 -13.21 -11.70 -11.13
C LEU A 4 -14.54 -11.30 -11.81
N ILE A 5 -15.34 -12.29 -12.22
CA ILE A 5 -16.66 -12.08 -12.82
C ILE A 5 -17.64 -11.50 -11.78
N LEU A 6 -17.59 -11.98 -10.54
CA LEU A 6 -18.41 -11.42 -9.45
C LEU A 6 -18.05 -9.95 -9.18
N SER A 7 -16.76 -9.62 -9.24
CA SER A 7 -16.26 -8.25 -9.02
C SER A 7 -16.63 -7.28 -10.15
N LEU A 8 -16.62 -7.72 -11.41
CA LEU A 8 -17.07 -6.89 -12.54
C LEU A 8 -18.59 -6.66 -12.53
N THR A 9 -19.37 -7.67 -12.11
CA THR A 9 -20.84 -7.56 -12.08
C THR A 9 -21.30 -6.59 -10.98
N LEU A 10 -20.57 -6.52 -9.85
CA LEU A 10 -20.84 -5.58 -8.77
C LEU A 10 -20.52 -4.13 -9.19
N VAL A 11 -19.43 -3.90 -9.94
CA VAL A 11 -19.09 -2.59 -10.49
C VAL A 11 -20.14 -2.12 -11.51
N ALA A 12 -20.68 -3.02 -12.33
CA ALA A 12 -21.76 -2.70 -13.25
C ALA A 12 -23.09 -2.37 -12.53
N CYS A 13 -23.39 -2.99 -11.39
CA CYS A 13 -24.61 -2.68 -10.61
C CYS A 13 -24.55 -1.35 -9.85
N ILE A 14 -23.35 -0.85 -9.51
CA ILE A 14 -23.21 0.45 -8.84
C ILE A 14 -23.27 1.61 -9.85
N CYS A 15 -22.94 1.36 -11.13
CA CYS A 15 -22.97 2.37 -12.20
C CYS A 15 -24.31 2.49 -12.96
N THR A 16 -25.35 1.73 -12.62
CA THR A 16 -26.65 1.77 -13.35
C THR A 16 -27.76 2.54 -12.65
N CYS A 17 -27.48 3.26 -11.56
CA CYS A 17 -28.42 4.23 -10.99
C CYS A 17 -28.37 5.55 -11.75
N ASP A 18 -28.77 5.53 -13.03
CA ASP A 18 -29.38 6.63 -13.78
C ASP A 18 -29.69 6.13 -15.20
N ALA A 19 -30.89 5.55 -15.36
CA ALA A 19 -31.39 5.06 -16.64
C ALA A 19 -32.46 6.00 -17.20
N PHE A 20 -32.13 6.75 -18.25
CA PHE A 20 -33.11 7.31 -19.19
C PHE A 20 -33.38 6.31 -20.31
N ALA A 21 -34.66 6.15 -20.65
CA ALA A 21 -35.20 5.17 -21.59
C ALA A 21 -34.81 5.43 -23.08
N PRO A 22 -34.87 4.41 -23.96
CA PRO A 22 -34.38 4.51 -25.33
C PRO A 22 -35.46 4.90 -26.35
N SER A 23 -35.07 5.62 -27.41
CA SER A 23 -35.86 5.77 -28.65
C SER A 23 -35.23 5.00 -29.82
N SER A 24 -36.11 4.56 -30.71
CA SER A 24 -35.96 3.52 -31.72
C SER A 24 -35.09 3.80 -32.96
N SER A 25 -34.59 2.69 -33.52
CA SER A 25 -34.51 2.35 -34.97
C SER A 25 -33.53 3.12 -35.88
N THR A 26 -32.53 2.40 -36.38
CA THR A 26 -32.37 2.12 -37.83
C THR A 26 -31.30 1.05 -38.06
N LYS A 27 -31.61 0.06 -38.93
CA LYS A 27 -30.69 -1.01 -39.34
C LYS A 27 -29.81 -0.52 -40.48
N HIS A 28 -28.51 -0.42 -40.26
CA HIS A 28 -27.50 -0.40 -41.32
C HIS A 28 -26.45 -1.48 -41.07
N ASN A 29 -26.12 -2.20 -42.14
CA ASN A 29 -25.19 -3.32 -42.17
C ASN A 29 -23.86 -2.82 -42.76
N PRO A 30 -22.73 -2.79 -42.02
CA PRO A 30 -21.42 -2.54 -42.61
C PRO A 30 -20.57 -3.81 -42.68
N GLN A 31 -19.97 -4.02 -43.85
CA GLN A 31 -18.93 -5.00 -44.12
C GLN A 31 -17.77 -4.85 -43.13
N ARG A 32 -17.37 -5.98 -42.53
CA ARG A 32 -16.20 -6.08 -41.64
C ARG A 32 -14.92 -6.13 -42.46
N HIS A 33 -14.15 -5.05 -42.44
CA HIS A 33 -12.69 -5.14 -42.56
C HIS A 33 -12.12 -5.30 -41.14
N ALA A 34 -11.48 -6.44 -40.89
CA ALA A 34 -10.77 -6.69 -39.64
C ALA A 34 -9.48 -5.87 -39.61
N SER A 35 -9.58 -4.64 -39.08
CA SER A 35 -8.43 -3.90 -38.59
C SER A 35 -8.19 -4.33 -37.15
N THR A 36 -7.05 -4.96 -36.89
CA THR A 36 -6.59 -5.31 -35.54
C THR A 36 -6.19 -4.05 -34.80
N SER A 37 -7.17 -3.39 -34.17
CA SER A 37 -6.93 -2.30 -33.24
C SER A 37 -6.29 -2.86 -31.96
N GLN A 38 -4.96 -2.80 -31.89
CA GLN A 38 -4.22 -2.99 -30.65
C GLN A 38 -4.64 -1.91 -29.64
N LEU A 39 -5.16 -2.34 -28.48
CA LEU A 39 -5.47 -1.47 -27.35
C LEU A 39 -4.17 -0.94 -26.72
N ARG A 40 -3.61 0.13 -27.29
CA ARG A 40 -2.35 0.76 -26.83
C ARG A 40 -2.49 1.66 -25.59
N LEU A 41 -3.64 1.66 -24.93
CA LEU A 41 -3.95 2.64 -23.88
C LEU A 41 -3.02 2.53 -22.64
N PHE A 42 -2.33 1.40 -22.47
CA PHE A 42 -1.46 1.11 -21.32
C PHE A 42 -0.02 0.70 -21.70
N ASP A 43 0.32 0.63 -22.99
CA ASP A 43 1.69 0.30 -23.42
C ASP A 43 2.71 1.34 -22.94
N SER A 44 2.29 2.59 -22.74
CA SER A 44 3.12 3.65 -22.16
C SER A 44 3.43 3.44 -20.67
N LEU A 45 2.53 2.80 -19.93
CA LEU A 45 2.71 2.49 -18.50
C LEU A 45 3.57 1.23 -18.28
N LEU A 46 3.61 0.34 -19.27
CA LEU A 46 4.39 -0.90 -19.26
C LEU A 46 5.71 -0.81 -20.03
N GLN A 47 5.99 0.32 -20.69
CA GLN A 47 7.27 0.54 -21.36
C GLN A 47 8.40 0.52 -20.33
N LYS A 48 9.15 -0.59 -20.38
CA LYS A 48 10.38 -0.83 -19.63
C LYS A 48 11.25 0.42 -19.65
N THR A 49 11.33 1.12 -18.53
CA THR A 49 12.27 2.22 -18.33
C THR A 49 13.69 1.64 -18.32
N THR A 50 14.26 1.41 -19.50
CA THR A 50 15.69 1.12 -19.66
C THR A 50 16.45 2.41 -19.42
N ARG A 51 16.58 2.82 -18.16
CA ARG A 51 17.65 3.73 -17.76
C ARG A 51 18.96 2.96 -17.89
N GLY A 52 19.85 3.45 -18.75
CA GLY A 52 21.16 2.86 -19.00
C GLY A 52 21.92 2.67 -17.69
N SER A 53 22.17 1.42 -17.34
CA SER A 53 23.07 1.04 -16.27
C SER A 53 24.50 1.25 -16.76
N SER A 54 25.04 2.44 -16.55
CA SER A 54 26.47 2.72 -16.72
C SER A 54 27.25 1.83 -15.76
N GLY A 55 27.95 0.83 -16.29
CA GLY A 55 28.77 -0.10 -15.51
C GLY A 55 29.98 0.60 -14.91
N ILE A 56 29.88 0.99 -13.63
CA ILE A 56 31.02 1.42 -12.83
C ILE A 56 31.56 0.19 -12.10
N ASN A 57 32.69 -0.34 -12.58
CA ASN A 57 33.50 -1.31 -11.86
C ASN A 57 34.13 -0.61 -10.64
N SER A 58 33.67 -0.95 -9.43
CA SER A 58 34.18 -0.41 -8.17
C SER A 58 34.46 -1.55 -7.20
N ASN A 59 35.69 -2.07 -7.26
CA ASN A 59 36.29 -2.87 -6.20
C ASN A 59 36.86 -1.90 -5.15
N ASN A 60 36.03 -1.42 -4.23
CA ASN A 60 36.49 -0.82 -2.98
C ASN A 60 35.41 -1.02 -1.92
N SER A 61 35.64 -1.96 -1.01
CA SER A 61 34.80 -2.22 0.16
C SER A 61 35.07 -1.15 1.23
N ILE A 62 34.74 0.10 0.92
CA ILE A 62 34.55 1.12 1.96
C ILE A 62 33.29 0.69 2.71
N SER A 63 33.38 0.58 4.04
CA SER A 63 32.24 0.35 4.90
C SER A 63 31.18 1.40 4.57
N ARG A 64 30.11 1.00 3.85
CA ARG A 64 28.94 1.83 3.60
C ARG A 64 28.23 2.03 4.94
N SER A 65 28.79 2.88 5.81
CA SER A 65 27.97 3.59 6.78
C SER A 65 26.85 4.22 5.97
N SER A 66 25.63 3.74 6.20
CA SER A 66 24.49 3.98 5.32
C SER A 66 24.29 5.49 5.18
N LEU A 67 24.66 6.02 4.02
CA LEU A 67 24.68 7.46 3.70
C LEU A 67 23.31 8.15 3.89
N ASN A 68 22.25 7.38 4.07
CA ASN A 68 20.88 7.86 4.29
C ASN A 68 20.30 7.25 5.57
N ARG A 69 21.01 7.31 6.70
CA ARG A 69 20.45 6.88 7.98
C ARG A 69 19.43 7.91 8.45
N ILE A 70 18.18 7.47 8.58
CA ILE A 70 17.11 8.28 9.14
C ILE A 70 17.41 8.49 10.63
N PRO A 71 17.29 9.71 11.16
CA PRO A 71 17.48 9.97 12.57
C PRO A 71 16.47 9.17 13.43
N ILE A 72 16.88 8.73 14.61
CA ILE A 72 16.05 7.84 15.46
C ILE A 72 14.87 8.63 16.05
N GLU A 73 15.12 9.87 16.42
CA GLU A 73 14.15 10.83 16.92
C GLU A 73 12.95 11.02 16.00
N GLU A 74 13.14 10.96 14.68
CA GLU A 74 12.06 11.05 13.70
C GLU A 74 11.09 9.86 13.83
N PHE A 75 11.61 8.67 14.11
CA PHE A 75 10.78 7.48 14.29
C PHE A 75 9.87 7.62 15.52
N ASP A 76 10.38 8.18 16.61
CA ASP A 76 9.63 8.40 17.84
C ASP A 76 8.55 9.47 17.66
N ILE A 77 8.86 10.57 16.96
CA ILE A 77 7.89 11.63 16.65
C ILE A 77 6.74 11.09 15.78
N LEU A 78 7.08 10.35 14.71
CA LEU A 78 6.08 9.78 13.81
C LEU A 78 5.18 8.78 14.53
N SER A 79 5.77 7.84 15.28
CA SER A 79 5.03 6.76 15.95
C SER A 79 4.13 7.25 17.10
N ARG A 80 4.43 8.43 17.69
CA ARG A 80 3.62 9.09 18.73
C ARG A 80 2.49 9.96 18.18
N GLY A 81 2.27 9.99 16.86
CA GLY A 81 1.21 10.80 16.26
C GLY A 81 1.61 12.26 16.06
N PHE A 82 2.84 12.49 15.60
CA PHE A 82 3.32 13.80 15.12
C PHE A 82 3.23 14.95 16.13
N GLY A 83 3.27 14.66 17.43
CA GLY A 83 3.20 15.69 18.48
C GLY A 83 1.78 16.14 18.86
N LEU A 84 0.74 15.38 18.50
CA LEU A 84 -0.66 15.53 18.96
C LEU A 84 -1.25 16.95 18.77
N ASN A 85 -1.61 17.25 17.52
CA ASN A 85 -2.69 18.17 17.14
C ASN A 85 -3.75 17.35 16.35
N ASP A 86 -4.98 17.86 16.15
CA ASP A 86 -6.14 17.11 15.62
C ASP A 86 -5.98 16.52 14.20
N ALA A 87 -4.98 16.94 13.42
CA ALA A 87 -4.71 16.45 12.07
C ALA A 87 -3.22 16.16 11.83
N PRO A 88 -2.88 15.11 11.06
CA PRO A 88 -1.47 14.80 10.79
C PRO A 88 -0.87 15.97 9.99
N PRO A 89 0.32 16.48 10.38
CA PRO A 89 0.93 17.65 9.77
C PRO A 89 1.61 17.28 8.45
N PHE A 90 0.83 16.77 7.50
CA PHE A 90 1.34 16.49 6.16
C PHE A 90 1.29 17.75 5.29
N PRO A 91 2.33 18.02 4.48
CA PRO A 91 3.56 17.22 4.33
C PRO A 91 4.52 17.29 5.54
N TYR A 92 5.10 16.14 5.91
CA TYR A 92 6.11 16.03 6.96
C TYR A 92 7.49 15.84 6.34
N TYR A 93 8.46 16.66 6.72
CA TYR A 93 9.79 16.71 6.12
C TYR A 93 10.84 16.10 7.05
N ILE A 94 11.69 15.22 6.50
CA ILE A 94 12.83 14.64 7.19
C ILE A 94 14.09 15.02 6.40
N GLU A 95 15.00 15.75 7.03
CA GLU A 95 16.30 16.05 6.43
C GLU A 95 17.19 14.80 6.50
N LEU A 96 17.65 14.33 5.33
CA LEU A 96 18.65 13.27 5.31
C LEU A 96 20.03 13.89 5.51
N SER A 97 20.81 13.33 6.42
CA SER A 97 22.18 13.78 6.67
C SER A 97 22.98 13.77 5.36
N THR A 98 23.45 14.94 4.92
CA THR A 98 24.33 15.01 3.76
C THR A 98 25.67 14.35 4.08
N PRO A 99 26.24 13.55 3.16
CA PRO A 99 27.63 13.20 3.27
C PRO A 99 28.45 14.48 3.40
N LYS A 100 29.24 14.59 4.47
CA LYS A 100 30.28 15.62 4.59
C LYS A 100 31.28 15.38 3.46
N SER A 101 31.01 15.99 2.31
CA SER A 101 31.94 16.09 1.20
C SER A 101 33.03 17.06 1.64
N THR A 102 34.16 16.53 2.12
CA THR A 102 35.36 17.31 2.41
C THR A 102 36.02 17.76 1.10
N THR A 103 35.32 18.61 0.33
CA THR A 103 35.91 19.27 -0.83
C THR A 103 36.50 20.59 -0.36
N ASN A 104 37.83 20.72 -0.43
CA ASN A 104 38.61 21.87 0.03
C ASN A 104 38.33 23.19 -0.70
N ASN A 105 37.43 23.21 -1.70
CA ASN A 105 37.03 24.42 -2.38
C ASN A 105 35.72 24.89 -1.74
N GLY A 106 35.78 25.99 -0.99
CA GLY A 106 34.71 26.55 -0.14
C GLY A 106 33.44 27.02 -0.84
N ASP A 107 33.06 26.40 -1.96
CA ASP A 107 31.81 26.68 -2.66
C ASP A 107 30.73 25.72 -2.14
N THR A 108 30.05 26.15 -1.09
CA THR A 108 29.20 25.32 -0.22
C THR A 108 27.73 25.74 -0.33
N SER A 109 27.02 25.19 -1.31
CA SER A 109 25.55 25.17 -1.29
C SER A 109 25.01 23.80 -1.74
N ASN A 110 25.56 22.71 -1.21
CA ASN A 110 24.92 21.41 -1.35
C ASN A 110 23.75 21.35 -0.34
N GLN A 111 22.57 21.76 -0.80
CA GLN A 111 21.34 21.51 -0.05
C GLN A 111 21.19 20.00 0.19
N PRO A 112 20.68 19.58 1.36
CA PRO A 112 20.50 18.17 1.64
C PRO A 112 19.35 17.58 0.84
N THR A 113 19.49 16.30 0.48
CA THR A 113 18.36 15.47 0.07
C THR A 113 17.39 15.41 1.25
N ARG A 114 16.09 15.53 0.98
CA ARG A 114 15.06 15.43 2.02
C ARG A 114 14.04 14.36 1.65
N LEU A 115 13.51 13.69 2.66
CA LEU A 115 12.33 12.84 2.51
C LEU A 115 11.10 13.64 2.89
N VAL A 116 10.04 13.45 2.13
CA VAL A 116 8.73 14.03 2.41
C VAL A 116 7.73 12.90 2.57
N ILE A 117 7.06 12.85 3.70
CA ILE A 117 5.90 11.99 3.91
C ILE A 117 4.67 12.86 3.67
N ARG A 118 3.80 12.46 2.74
CA ARG A 118 2.57 13.20 2.46
C ARG A 118 1.48 12.26 1.99
N HIS A 119 0.26 12.78 1.87
CA HIS A 119 -0.82 12.04 1.23
C HIS A 119 -0.49 11.76 -0.24
N LEU A 120 -0.96 10.61 -0.72
CA LEU A 120 -0.98 10.32 -2.14
C LEU A 120 -2.00 11.25 -2.81
N GLU A 121 -1.54 12.00 -3.81
CA GLU A 121 -2.38 12.87 -4.62
C GLU A 121 -2.70 12.22 -5.97
N GLU A 122 -3.63 12.81 -6.71
CA GLU A 122 -4.14 12.24 -7.97
C GLU A 122 -3.02 12.12 -9.03
N GLU A 123 -2.16 13.13 -9.11
CA GLU A 123 -0.99 13.16 -10.00
C GLU A 123 0.05 12.07 -9.67
N ASP A 124 0.06 11.56 -8.44
CA ASP A 124 0.97 10.51 -8.02
C ASP A 124 0.52 9.12 -8.43
N ILE A 125 -0.79 8.91 -8.61
CA ILE A 125 -1.36 7.60 -8.96
C ILE A 125 -0.69 7.05 -10.22
N THR A 126 -0.51 7.89 -11.24
CA THR A 126 0.15 7.51 -12.50
C THR A 126 1.63 7.16 -12.31
N LYS A 127 2.31 7.80 -11.36
CA LYS A 127 3.74 7.58 -11.06
C LYS A 127 3.96 6.29 -10.29
N VAL A 128 3.05 5.92 -9.39
CA VAL A 128 3.17 4.71 -8.56
C VAL A 128 2.63 3.46 -9.24
N MET A 129 1.72 3.59 -10.21
CA MET A 129 1.06 2.47 -10.87
C MET A 129 2.04 1.41 -11.42
N PRO A 130 3.12 1.77 -12.14
CA PRO A 130 4.04 0.77 -12.68
C PRO A 130 4.71 -0.08 -11.58
N GLU A 131 5.04 0.54 -10.45
CA GLU A 131 5.64 -0.17 -9.29
C GLU A 131 4.61 -1.07 -8.60
N VAL A 132 3.37 -0.60 -8.42
CA VAL A 132 2.28 -1.39 -7.82
C VAL A 132 1.94 -2.60 -8.68
N VAL A 133 1.80 -2.42 -10.00
CA VAL A 133 1.52 -3.53 -10.92
C VAL A 133 2.68 -4.52 -10.97
N ARG A 134 3.92 -4.03 -10.91
CA ARG A 134 5.09 -4.93 -10.91
C ARG A 134 5.17 -5.79 -9.65
N GLU A 135 4.77 -5.26 -8.50
CA GLU A 135 4.99 -5.92 -7.20
C GLU A 135 3.77 -6.72 -6.73
N PHE A 136 2.55 -6.28 -7.06
CA PHE A 136 1.31 -6.94 -6.65
C PHE A 136 0.56 -7.62 -7.82
N GLY A 137 0.93 -7.33 -9.06
CA GLY A 137 0.35 -8.00 -10.22
C GLY A 137 0.74 -9.48 -10.30
N ALA A 138 -0.06 -10.25 -11.02
CA ALA A 138 0.13 -11.70 -11.24
C ALA A 138 1.50 -12.08 -11.85
N LEU A 139 2.26 -11.11 -12.35
CA LEU A 139 3.53 -11.28 -13.05
C LEU A 139 4.76 -11.37 -12.14
N SER A 140 4.66 -11.95 -10.95
CA SER A 140 5.85 -12.14 -10.12
C SER A 140 6.90 -13.03 -10.81
N LYS A 141 6.53 -13.87 -11.78
CA LYS A 141 7.48 -14.57 -12.66
C LYS A 141 6.89 -14.73 -14.07
N PRO A 142 7.60 -14.30 -15.14
CA PRO A 142 7.25 -14.78 -16.47
C PRO A 142 7.27 -16.31 -16.46
N PRO A 143 6.32 -16.98 -17.13
CA PRO A 143 6.32 -18.43 -17.21
C PRO A 143 7.70 -18.90 -17.69
N ALA A 144 8.16 -20.03 -17.15
CA ALA A 144 9.36 -20.68 -17.66
C ALA A 144 9.24 -20.80 -19.20
N PRO A 145 10.34 -20.75 -19.96
CA PRO A 145 10.34 -20.66 -21.43
C PRO A 145 9.82 -21.92 -22.15
N THR A 146 9.00 -22.76 -21.50
CA THR A 146 8.16 -23.75 -22.19
C THR A 146 7.27 -23.02 -23.20
N SER A 147 7.29 -23.47 -24.45
CA SER A 147 6.72 -22.78 -25.62
C SER A 147 5.35 -22.15 -25.29
N PRO A 148 5.27 -20.81 -25.12
CA PRO A 148 4.02 -20.17 -24.78
C PRO A 148 3.05 -20.35 -25.94
N GLN A 149 1.85 -20.84 -25.64
CA GLN A 149 0.77 -20.82 -26.62
C GLN A 149 0.40 -19.34 -26.86
N PRO A 150 0.17 -18.90 -28.10
CA PRO A 150 -0.22 -17.51 -28.38
C PRO A 150 -1.42 -17.00 -27.57
N GLY A 151 -2.29 -17.90 -27.11
CA GLY A 151 -3.43 -17.55 -26.24
C GLY A 151 -3.04 -17.16 -24.82
N ASP A 152 -1.94 -17.68 -24.28
CA ASP A 152 -1.51 -17.42 -22.89
C ASP A 152 -1.02 -15.97 -22.73
N GLU A 153 -0.37 -15.44 -23.75
CA GLU A 153 0.12 -14.05 -23.77
C GLU A 153 -1.05 -13.05 -23.74
N VAL A 154 -2.05 -13.25 -24.59
CA VAL A 154 -3.25 -12.38 -24.63
C VAL A 154 -4.03 -12.45 -23.32
N SER A 155 -4.21 -13.65 -22.76
CA SER A 155 -4.88 -13.81 -21.45
C SER A 155 -4.13 -13.06 -20.35
N THR A 156 -2.81 -13.16 -20.34
CA THR A 156 -1.95 -12.47 -19.36
C THR A 156 -2.05 -10.94 -19.52
N GLN A 157 -2.04 -10.43 -20.74
CA GLN A 157 -2.22 -9.00 -21.02
C GLN A 157 -3.58 -8.49 -20.52
N ILE A 158 -4.66 -9.24 -20.76
CA ILE A 158 -6.01 -8.90 -20.28
C ILE A 158 -6.06 -8.91 -18.75
N GLU A 159 -5.48 -9.91 -18.10
CA GLU A 159 -5.45 -10.00 -16.64
C GLU A 159 -4.69 -8.81 -16.02
N ASN A 160 -3.52 -8.47 -16.57
CA ASN A 160 -2.76 -7.30 -16.11
C ASN A 160 -3.50 -6.00 -16.33
N TRP A 161 -4.20 -5.87 -17.45
CA TRP A 161 -5.01 -4.71 -17.75
C TRP A 161 -6.17 -4.56 -16.73
N LEU A 162 -6.90 -5.64 -16.47
CA LEU A 162 -7.99 -5.67 -15.48
C LEU A 162 -7.49 -5.39 -14.06
N PHE A 163 -6.34 -5.95 -13.69
CA PHE A 163 -5.70 -5.67 -12.41
C PHE A 163 -5.31 -4.19 -12.30
N SER A 164 -4.63 -3.64 -13.30
CA SER A 164 -4.19 -2.24 -13.33
C SER A 164 -5.38 -1.28 -13.27
N MET A 165 -6.46 -1.58 -14.00
CA MET A 165 -7.71 -0.81 -13.95
C MET A 165 -8.35 -0.86 -12.56
N THR A 166 -8.37 -2.03 -11.91
CA THR A 166 -8.91 -2.19 -10.56
C THR A 166 -8.11 -1.39 -9.54
N VAL A 167 -6.78 -1.45 -9.61
CA VAL A 167 -5.88 -0.67 -8.75
C VAL A 167 -6.06 0.83 -8.98
N LEU A 168 -6.13 1.27 -10.24
CA LEU A 168 -6.36 2.66 -10.60
C LEU A 168 -7.66 3.19 -9.97
N ILE A 169 -8.78 2.51 -10.20
CA ILE A 169 -10.08 2.88 -9.62
C ILE A 169 -10.01 2.89 -8.09
N GLY A 170 -9.39 1.85 -7.51
CA GLY A 170 -9.25 1.73 -6.06
C GLY A 170 -8.44 2.87 -5.44
N LEU A 171 -7.32 3.28 -6.05
CA LEU A 171 -6.49 4.39 -5.57
C LEU A 171 -7.21 5.73 -5.72
N THR A 172 -7.86 5.97 -6.87
CA THR A 172 -8.66 7.20 -7.08
C THR A 172 -9.76 7.33 -6.03
N GLN A 173 -10.50 6.24 -5.73
CA GLN A 173 -11.52 6.25 -4.69
C GLN A 173 -10.95 6.61 -3.30
N ARG A 174 -9.74 6.12 -2.97
CA ARG A 174 -9.08 6.43 -1.69
C ARG A 174 -8.66 7.89 -1.60
N VAL A 175 -8.08 8.43 -2.68
CA VAL A 175 -7.70 9.84 -2.80
C VAL A 175 -8.91 10.76 -2.60
N GLU A 176 -10.01 10.50 -3.33
CA GLU A 176 -11.24 11.30 -3.23
C GLU A 176 -11.88 11.24 -1.84
N ARG A 177 -11.93 10.06 -1.21
CA ARG A 177 -12.50 9.93 0.14
C ARG A 177 -11.67 10.64 1.20
N ARG A 178 -10.35 10.62 1.07
CA ARG A 178 -9.44 11.32 1.97
C ARG A 178 -9.66 12.84 1.90
N LYS A 179 -9.87 13.40 0.70
CA LYS A 179 -10.21 14.83 0.52
C LYS A 179 -11.49 15.22 1.27
N VAL A 180 -12.46 14.30 1.36
CA VAL A 180 -13.71 14.51 2.13
C VAL A 180 -13.50 14.43 3.65
N GLY A 181 -12.53 13.63 4.12
CA GLY A 181 -12.31 13.40 5.56
C GLY A 181 -11.35 14.38 6.24
N TYR A 182 -10.49 15.06 5.48
CA TYR A 182 -9.65 16.15 5.98
C TYR A 182 -10.03 17.44 5.23
N PRO A 183 -11.11 18.14 5.62
CA PRO A 183 -11.46 19.40 4.98
C PRO A 183 -10.29 20.37 5.09
N SER A 184 -9.93 21.01 3.98
CA SER A 184 -8.75 21.88 3.91
C SER A 184 -8.91 23.20 4.68
N ASP A 185 -10.12 23.55 5.11
CA ASP A 185 -10.42 24.79 5.81
C ASP A 185 -10.81 24.52 7.27
N ASN A 186 -9.97 25.00 8.19
CA ASN A 186 -10.21 24.99 9.64
C ASN A 186 -11.44 25.83 10.09
N ASN A 187 -12.16 26.46 9.15
CA ASN A 187 -13.22 27.43 9.44
C ASN A 187 -14.64 26.90 9.21
N SER A 188 -14.80 25.71 8.62
CA SER A 188 -16.13 25.07 8.59
C SER A 188 -16.34 24.40 9.94
N GLY A 189 -17.19 24.96 10.81
CA GLY A 189 -17.71 24.27 12.01
C GLY A 189 -18.59 23.07 11.69
N GLU A 190 -18.31 22.38 10.58
CA GLU A 190 -18.97 21.18 10.11
C GLU A 190 -18.23 19.97 10.70
N ASP A 191 -18.99 18.98 11.18
CA ASP A 191 -18.44 17.76 11.78
C ASP A 191 -17.41 17.13 10.83
N VAL A 192 -16.12 17.24 11.20
CA VAL A 192 -15.00 16.65 10.45
C VAL A 192 -15.25 15.16 10.34
N LYS A 193 -15.55 14.70 9.12
CA LYS A 193 -15.79 13.28 8.87
C LYS A 193 -14.47 12.54 9.08
N CYS A 194 -14.45 11.61 10.03
CA CYS A 194 -13.27 10.78 10.25
C CYS A 194 -12.86 10.09 8.93
N PRO A 195 -11.63 10.33 8.44
CA PRO A 195 -11.15 9.70 7.21
C PRO A 195 -11.01 8.20 7.47
N ASP A 196 -11.75 7.39 6.72
CA ASP A 196 -11.78 5.94 6.96
C ASP A 196 -10.76 5.16 6.16
N HIS A 197 -10.01 5.86 5.30
CA HIS A 197 -8.90 5.40 4.49
C HIS A 197 -7.92 6.54 4.25
N ASN A 198 -6.65 6.21 4.19
CA ASN A 198 -5.61 7.12 3.77
C ASN A 198 -4.46 6.35 3.11
N VAL A 199 -3.91 6.92 2.06
CA VAL A 199 -2.71 6.41 1.41
C VAL A 199 -1.65 7.49 1.55
N ILE A 200 -0.53 7.14 2.16
CA ILE A 200 0.64 8.02 2.23
C ILE A 200 1.68 7.56 1.21
N CYS A 201 2.48 8.51 0.75
CA CYS A 201 3.67 8.26 -0.04
C CYS A 201 4.89 8.85 0.65
N ILE A 202 6.05 8.22 0.44
CA ILE A 202 7.35 8.81 0.74
C ILE A 202 7.93 9.31 -0.59
N VAL A 203 8.32 10.57 -0.61
CA VAL A 203 8.94 11.26 -1.73
C VAL A 203 10.37 11.63 -1.36
N GLU A 204 11.34 11.17 -2.14
CA GLU A 204 12.72 11.62 -2.04
C GLU A 204 12.87 12.86 -2.92
N GLN A 205 13.30 13.97 -2.32
CA GLN A 205 13.50 15.24 -3.00
C GLN A 205 15.01 15.52 -3.10
N THR A 206 15.51 15.46 -4.33
CA THR A 206 16.93 15.73 -4.63
C THR A 206 17.06 17.14 -5.23
N PRO A 207 17.93 18.00 -4.69
CA PRO A 207 18.15 19.32 -5.28
C PRO A 207 18.72 19.18 -6.69
N SER A 208 18.07 19.86 -7.63
CA SER A 208 18.45 19.97 -9.03
C SER A 208 18.92 21.41 -9.29
N ARG A 209 20.16 21.53 -9.79
CA ARG A 209 20.74 22.83 -10.11
C ARG A 209 20.22 23.27 -11.48
N ASN A 210 19.46 24.36 -11.52
CA ASN A 210 19.12 24.99 -12.79
C ASN A 210 20.39 25.56 -13.45
N SER A 211 20.44 25.55 -14.78
CA SER A 211 21.56 26.08 -15.57
C SER A 211 21.93 27.52 -15.22
N ASN A 212 20.97 28.29 -14.72
CA ASN A 212 21.12 29.72 -14.43
C ASN A 212 21.65 29.98 -13.00
N GLY A 213 21.88 28.95 -12.18
CA GLY A 213 22.50 29.10 -10.86
C GLY A 213 21.65 29.77 -9.77
N GLU A 214 20.53 30.42 -10.11
CA GLU A 214 19.76 31.24 -9.15
C GLU A 214 18.66 30.49 -8.38
N GLN A 215 18.15 29.35 -8.87
CA GLN A 215 17.07 28.63 -8.20
C GLN A 215 17.34 27.12 -8.13
N THR A 216 17.36 26.59 -6.91
CA THR A 216 17.34 25.15 -6.64
C THR A 216 15.92 24.63 -6.82
N THR A 217 15.69 23.90 -7.89
CA THR A 217 14.46 23.10 -8.05
C THR A 217 14.67 21.76 -7.36
N TYR A 218 13.62 21.13 -6.84
CA TYR A 218 13.74 19.76 -6.33
C TYR A 218 13.19 18.79 -7.37
N SER A 219 13.96 17.77 -7.69
CA SER A 219 13.44 16.60 -8.38
C SER A 219 12.78 15.70 -7.35
N GLU A 220 11.51 15.40 -7.55
CA GLU A 220 10.73 14.51 -6.70
C GLU A 220 10.67 13.10 -7.28
N GLU A 221 10.95 12.11 -6.46
CA GLU A 221 10.77 10.69 -6.79
C GLU A 221 9.95 10.01 -5.68
N ILE A 222 8.83 9.37 -6.05
CA ILE A 222 8.07 8.55 -5.08
C ILE A 222 8.83 7.25 -4.86
N VAL A 223 9.27 7.03 -3.63
CA VAL A 223 10.10 5.88 -3.26
C VAL A 223 9.33 4.82 -2.49
N GLY A 224 8.12 5.12 -2.03
CA GLY A 224 7.23 4.15 -1.41
C GLY A 224 5.81 4.66 -1.21
N ILE A 225 4.89 3.74 -1.00
CA ILE A 225 3.51 3.99 -0.61
C ILE A 225 3.10 3.03 0.51
N ALA A 226 2.15 3.45 1.34
CA ALA A 226 1.51 2.57 2.31
C ALA A 226 0.09 3.07 2.58
N GLU A 227 -0.81 2.15 2.92
CA GLU A 227 -2.21 2.44 3.17
C GLU A 227 -2.57 2.13 4.63
N LEU A 228 -3.38 3.01 5.21
CA LEU A 228 -4.09 2.79 6.47
C LEU A 228 -5.59 2.91 6.21
N SER A 229 -6.37 1.98 6.75
CA SER A 229 -7.81 1.99 6.64
C SER A 229 -8.48 1.42 7.88
N TYR A 230 -9.72 1.81 8.14
CA TYR A 230 -10.56 1.07 9.06
C TYR A 230 -11.03 -0.23 8.40
N GLN A 231 -10.85 -1.39 9.02
CA GLN A 231 -11.39 -2.65 8.50
C GLN A 231 -12.14 -3.42 9.58
N PRO A 232 -13.18 -4.20 9.22
CA PRO A 232 -13.72 -5.20 10.12
C PRO A 232 -12.59 -6.14 10.58
N PRO A 233 -12.55 -6.52 11.86
CA PRO A 233 -11.46 -7.27 12.45
C PRO A 233 -11.41 -8.76 12.06
N ASN A 234 -11.53 -9.07 10.76
CA ASN A 234 -11.63 -10.43 10.25
C ASN A 234 -10.29 -10.90 9.66
N PRO A 235 -9.60 -11.87 10.30
CA PRO A 235 -8.31 -12.37 9.81
C PRO A 235 -8.43 -13.24 8.54
N ASN A 236 -9.62 -13.70 8.17
CA ASN A 236 -9.83 -14.53 6.98
C ASN A 236 -10.12 -13.70 5.73
N ARG A 237 -9.99 -12.37 5.80
CA ARG A 237 -10.33 -11.47 4.71
C ARG A 237 -9.29 -10.36 4.57
N ASN A 238 -8.90 -10.10 3.33
CA ASN A 238 -8.16 -8.90 2.99
C ASN A 238 -9.09 -7.69 2.88
N ALA A 239 -8.51 -6.49 2.96
CA ALA A 239 -9.21 -5.26 2.63
C ALA A 239 -9.74 -5.36 1.18
N PRO A 240 -11.01 -5.02 0.93
CA PRO A 240 -11.56 -5.06 -0.41
C PRO A 240 -10.81 -4.09 -1.34
N PRO A 241 -10.71 -4.40 -2.65
CA PRO A 241 -10.07 -3.50 -3.61
C PRO A 241 -10.80 -2.15 -3.69
N PHE A 242 -12.12 -2.18 -3.52
CA PHE A 242 -12.99 -1.01 -3.46
C PHE A 242 -13.24 -0.57 -2.04
N VAL A 243 -13.28 0.74 -1.84
CA VAL A 243 -13.49 1.32 -0.54
C VAL A 243 -14.97 1.21 -0.13
N LEU A 244 -15.23 0.48 0.95
CA LEU A 244 -16.54 0.49 1.62
C LEU A 244 -16.67 1.74 2.49
N PRO A 245 -17.86 2.37 2.56
CA PRO A 245 -18.10 3.46 3.49
C PRO A 245 -18.05 2.99 4.95
N PHE A 246 -17.58 3.85 5.86
CA PHE A 246 -17.41 3.55 7.28
C PHE A 246 -18.63 2.92 7.97
N PHE A 247 -19.85 3.39 7.66
CA PHE A 247 -21.07 2.81 8.24
C PHE A 247 -21.24 1.33 7.84
N ALA A 248 -20.93 0.97 6.60
CA ALA A 248 -21.03 -0.40 6.12
C ALA A 248 -19.99 -1.29 6.81
N LYS A 249 -18.77 -0.79 7.01
CA LYS A 249 -17.73 -1.49 7.80
C LYS A 249 -18.17 -1.72 9.25
N THR A 250 -18.84 -0.73 9.84
CA THR A 250 -19.38 -0.83 11.20
C THR A 250 -20.46 -1.91 11.29
N VAL A 251 -21.38 -1.97 10.33
CA VAL A 251 -22.40 -3.03 10.26
C VAL A 251 -21.75 -4.41 10.08
N LEU A 252 -20.78 -4.54 9.17
CA LEU A 252 -20.06 -5.80 8.95
C LEU A 252 -19.32 -6.26 10.21
N SER A 253 -18.75 -5.34 10.99
CA SER A 253 -18.07 -5.64 12.25
C SER A 253 -19.04 -6.13 13.34
N LYS A 254 -20.30 -5.68 13.31
CA LYS A 254 -21.34 -6.15 14.24
C LYS A 254 -21.93 -7.52 13.84
N VAL A 255 -22.05 -7.79 12.55
CA VAL A 255 -22.62 -9.06 12.04
C VAL A 255 -21.60 -10.20 12.11
N SER A 256 -20.32 -9.90 12.02
CA SER A 256 -19.23 -10.87 12.13
C SER A 256 -18.17 -10.37 13.12
N PRO A 257 -18.49 -10.32 14.42
CA PRO A 257 -17.56 -9.83 15.42
C PRO A 257 -16.38 -10.80 15.55
N SER A 258 -15.20 -10.22 15.72
CA SER A 258 -13.98 -10.97 16.03
C SER A 258 -13.81 -11.06 17.53
N ILE A 259 -13.48 -12.24 18.05
CA ILE A 259 -13.30 -12.45 19.49
C ILE A 259 -11.84 -12.14 19.85
N GLN A 260 -11.63 -11.16 20.72
CA GLN A 260 -10.31 -10.81 21.26
C GLN A 260 -9.77 -11.84 22.26
N GLU A 261 -8.53 -11.63 22.68
CA GLU A 261 -7.82 -12.52 23.62
C GLU A 261 -8.43 -12.55 25.02
N ASP A 262 -9.14 -11.50 25.42
CA ASP A 262 -9.88 -11.41 26.68
C ASP A 262 -11.31 -11.98 26.56
N GLY A 263 -11.70 -12.46 25.37
CA GLY A 263 -13.05 -12.95 25.09
C GLY A 263 -14.05 -11.87 24.70
N THR A 264 -13.63 -10.60 24.62
CA THR A 264 -14.51 -9.51 24.18
C THR A 264 -14.77 -9.58 22.68
N ALA A 265 -16.00 -9.28 22.28
CA ALA A 265 -16.38 -9.21 20.88
C ALA A 265 -16.03 -7.81 20.33
N LEU A 266 -15.16 -7.75 19.34
CA LEU A 266 -14.77 -6.51 18.72
C LEU A 266 -15.80 -6.12 17.65
N THR A 267 -16.66 -5.18 18.01
CA THR A 267 -17.77 -4.71 17.16
C THR A 267 -17.44 -3.44 16.38
N THR A 268 -16.27 -2.86 16.60
CA THR A 268 -15.81 -1.64 15.93
C THR A 268 -14.73 -1.96 14.90
N PRO A 269 -14.74 -1.27 13.74
CA PRO A 269 -13.62 -1.34 12.80
C PRO A 269 -12.30 -0.97 13.48
N GLN A 270 -11.20 -1.56 13.00
CA GLN A 270 -9.86 -1.37 13.56
C GLN A 270 -8.92 -0.80 12.51
N GLY A 271 -7.84 -0.15 12.95
CA GLY A 271 -6.77 0.29 12.08
C GLY A 271 -6.13 -0.90 11.38
N TYR A 272 -6.03 -0.82 10.05
CA TYR A 272 -5.51 -1.89 9.21
C TYR A 272 -4.55 -1.32 8.17
N ILE A 273 -3.31 -1.80 8.20
CA ILE A 273 -2.26 -1.44 7.25
C ILE A 273 -2.26 -2.41 6.08
N SER A 274 -2.26 -1.86 4.87
CA SER A 274 -2.15 -2.61 3.61
C SER A 274 -1.19 -1.93 2.64
N ASN A 275 -0.88 -2.65 1.55
CA ASN A 275 -0.21 -2.09 0.38
C ASN A 275 1.11 -1.37 0.70
N VAL A 276 1.87 -1.87 1.69
CA VAL A 276 3.18 -1.33 2.06
C VAL A 276 4.18 -1.70 0.97
N LEU A 277 4.62 -0.70 0.22
CA LEU A 277 5.50 -0.88 -0.92
C LEU A 277 6.66 0.11 -0.87
N VAL A 278 7.88 -0.41 -1.02
CA VAL A 278 9.09 0.40 -1.22
C VAL A 278 9.71 0.01 -2.56
N ASN A 279 10.03 1.03 -3.36
CA ASN A 279 10.72 0.87 -4.64
C ASN A 279 11.96 -0.02 -4.43
N LYS A 280 12.12 -1.02 -5.30
CA LYS A 280 13.17 -2.03 -5.19
C LYS A 280 14.57 -1.43 -5.01
N ASN A 281 14.86 -0.31 -5.69
CA ASN A 281 16.17 0.36 -5.66
C ASN A 281 16.41 1.19 -4.38
N ARG A 282 15.37 1.35 -3.55
CA ARG A 282 15.39 2.13 -2.31
C ARG A 282 15.17 1.26 -1.06
N ARG A 283 15.07 -0.07 -1.22
CA ARG A 283 14.94 -1.02 -0.10
C ARG A 283 16.22 -1.04 0.74
N GLY A 284 16.08 -1.36 2.01
CA GLY A 284 17.20 -1.39 2.97
C GLY A 284 17.62 -0.03 3.53
N LEU A 285 17.00 1.06 3.08
CA LEU A 285 17.26 2.42 3.58
C LEU A 285 16.39 2.82 4.79
N GLY A 286 15.56 1.91 5.30
CA GLY A 286 14.68 2.17 6.44
C GLY A 286 13.34 2.83 6.10
N TYR A 287 13.04 3.12 4.83
CA TYR A 287 11.78 3.76 4.41
C TYR A 287 10.53 2.98 4.86
N GLY A 288 10.59 1.65 4.88
CA GLY A 288 9.51 0.82 5.43
C GLY A 288 9.23 1.12 6.91
N ARG A 289 10.28 1.35 7.73
CA ARG A 289 10.11 1.71 9.15
C ARG A 289 9.46 3.09 9.31
N ILE A 290 9.86 4.07 8.50
CA ILE A 290 9.23 5.39 8.49
C ILE A 290 7.75 5.29 8.16
N MET A 291 7.38 4.60 7.08
CA MET A 291 5.98 4.48 6.68
C MET A 291 5.15 3.84 7.79
N MET A 292 5.65 2.76 8.39
CA MET A 292 4.96 2.11 9.51
C MET A 292 4.80 3.05 10.71
N ALA A 293 5.85 3.80 11.08
CA ALA A 293 5.76 4.78 12.18
C ALA A 293 4.72 5.87 11.88
N ALA A 294 4.73 6.41 10.66
CA ALA A 294 3.76 7.42 10.23
C ALA A 294 2.32 6.87 10.27
N LEU A 295 2.09 5.65 9.79
CA LEU A 295 0.77 5.02 9.83
C LEU A 295 0.32 4.67 11.26
N GLU A 296 1.23 4.25 12.13
CA GLU A 296 0.94 4.05 13.55
C GLU A 296 0.53 5.36 14.21
N GLY A 297 1.27 6.45 13.97
CA GLY A 297 0.91 7.79 14.42
C GLY A 297 -0.47 8.21 13.94
N MET A 298 -0.76 8.05 12.64
CA MET A 298 -2.09 8.35 12.08
C MET A 298 -3.20 7.50 12.71
N ALA A 299 -2.95 6.22 12.94
CA ALA A 299 -3.94 5.34 13.56
C ALA A 299 -4.28 5.79 14.99
N ARG A 300 -3.29 6.30 15.76
CA ARG A 300 -3.54 6.91 17.08
C ARG A 300 -4.44 8.12 16.98
N MET A 301 -4.18 8.99 16.01
CA MET A 301 -5.00 10.18 15.76
C MET A 301 -6.43 9.81 15.35
N TRP A 302 -6.60 8.66 14.71
CA TRP A 302 -7.93 8.13 14.41
C TRP A 302 -8.65 7.54 15.64
N GLY A 303 -7.96 7.41 16.78
CA GLY A 303 -8.48 6.78 17.99
C GLY A 303 -8.34 5.26 18.00
N CYS A 304 -7.51 4.68 17.14
CA CYS A 304 -7.24 3.24 17.16
C CYS A 304 -6.40 2.87 18.40
N SER A 305 -6.86 1.86 19.14
CA SER A 305 -6.11 1.25 20.25
C SER A 305 -5.11 0.19 19.80
N ASP A 306 -5.33 -0.37 18.61
CA ASP A 306 -4.46 -1.36 17.99
C ASP A 306 -4.49 -1.24 16.47
N ILE A 307 -3.45 -1.79 15.83
CA ILE A 307 -3.30 -1.78 14.38
C ILE A 307 -2.94 -3.17 13.89
N ARG A 308 -3.45 -3.54 12.71
CA ARG A 308 -3.35 -4.89 12.17
C ARG A 308 -2.88 -4.90 10.74
N LEU A 309 -2.32 -6.02 10.30
CA LEU A 309 -1.92 -6.24 8.91
C LEU A 309 -1.87 -7.71 8.58
N HIS A 310 -1.89 -8.01 7.29
CA HIS A 310 -1.45 -9.29 6.76
C HIS A 310 -0.05 -9.18 6.18
N VAL A 311 0.75 -10.22 6.37
CA VAL A 311 2.04 -10.40 5.71
C VAL A 311 2.13 -11.80 5.13
N ASP A 312 2.80 -11.95 3.99
CA ASP A 312 3.05 -13.26 3.39
C ASP A 312 3.72 -14.20 4.40
N ALA A 313 3.11 -15.38 4.61
CA ALA A 313 3.62 -16.38 5.54
C ALA A 313 4.82 -17.15 4.99
N ASN A 314 5.07 -17.08 3.68
CA ASN A 314 6.19 -17.76 3.05
C ASN A 314 7.54 -17.23 3.59
N GLU A 315 8.40 -18.12 4.08
CA GLU A 315 9.70 -17.78 4.67
C GLU A 315 10.72 -17.23 3.65
N VAL A 316 10.46 -17.33 2.35
CA VAL A 316 11.33 -16.79 1.31
C VAL A 316 10.85 -15.41 0.89
N SER A 317 9.60 -15.28 0.43
CA SER A 317 9.04 -14.01 -0.05
C SER A 317 8.61 -13.07 1.08
N GLY A 318 8.06 -13.59 2.17
CA GLY A 318 7.56 -12.81 3.30
C GLY A 318 8.61 -12.43 4.35
N ARG A 319 9.73 -13.15 4.44
CA ARG A 319 10.72 -13.03 5.54
C ARG A 319 11.20 -11.62 5.83
N VAL A 320 11.44 -10.80 4.81
CA VAL A 320 11.90 -9.41 5.01
C VAL A 320 10.80 -8.57 5.67
N ALA A 321 9.56 -8.68 5.19
CA ALA A 321 8.42 -7.97 5.76
C ALA A 321 8.09 -8.47 7.16
N GLN A 322 8.09 -9.80 7.38
CA GLN A 322 7.89 -10.38 8.71
C GLN A 322 8.94 -9.89 9.72
N LYS A 323 10.23 -9.85 9.33
CA LYS A 323 11.30 -9.33 10.20
C LYS A 323 11.11 -7.85 10.51
N LEU A 324 10.71 -7.05 9.51
CA LEU A 324 10.36 -5.65 9.70
C LEU A 324 9.24 -5.51 10.74
N TYR A 325 8.10 -6.15 10.54
CA TYR A 325 6.95 -6.01 11.43
C TYR A 325 7.23 -6.53 12.85
N ARG A 326 7.88 -7.70 13.00
CA ARG A 326 8.31 -8.19 14.32
C ARG A 326 9.25 -7.19 15.01
N SER A 327 10.19 -6.58 14.28
CA SER A 327 11.10 -5.57 14.86
C SER A 327 10.40 -4.26 15.29
N LEU A 328 9.18 -4.03 14.80
CA LEU A 328 8.34 -2.90 15.16
C LEU A 328 7.35 -3.24 16.29
N GLY A 329 7.39 -4.47 16.83
CA GLY A 329 6.50 -4.91 17.91
C GLY A 329 5.19 -5.56 17.44
N TYR A 330 5.06 -5.89 16.16
CA TYR A 330 3.89 -6.66 15.70
C TYR A 330 4.03 -8.12 16.10
N ALA A 331 2.95 -8.68 16.63
CA ALA A 331 2.84 -10.09 17.01
C ALA A 331 1.72 -10.78 16.23
N GLY A 332 1.87 -12.08 15.98
CA GLY A 332 0.82 -12.89 15.36
C GLY A 332 -0.42 -12.98 16.25
N VAL A 333 -1.61 -12.96 15.65
CA VAL A 333 -2.88 -13.14 16.38
C VAL A 333 -3.36 -14.57 16.18
N PRO A 334 -3.29 -15.45 17.20
CA PRO A 334 -3.61 -16.87 17.03
C PRO A 334 -5.11 -17.11 16.80
N ASP A 335 -5.44 -18.07 15.93
CA ASP A 335 -6.84 -18.48 15.70
C ASP A 335 -7.36 -19.33 16.87
N ARG A 336 -8.04 -18.69 17.83
CA ARG A 336 -8.67 -19.38 18.96
C ARG A 336 -9.91 -20.18 18.55
N ALA A 337 -10.59 -19.84 17.46
CA ALA A 337 -11.75 -20.61 17.00
C ALA A 337 -11.32 -22.02 16.56
N SER A 338 -10.12 -22.15 15.99
CA SER A 338 -9.53 -23.45 15.65
C SER A 338 -9.28 -24.34 16.88
N SER A 339 -8.86 -23.77 18.01
CA SER A 339 -8.58 -24.55 19.24
C SER A 339 -9.81 -25.20 19.87
N LYS A 340 -11.02 -24.72 19.57
CA LYS A 340 -12.29 -25.26 20.11
C LYS A 340 -13.00 -26.23 19.15
N LYS A 341 -12.57 -26.34 17.89
CA LYS A 341 -13.21 -27.27 16.96
C LYS A 341 -12.84 -28.72 17.31
N ARG A 342 -13.88 -29.45 17.72
CA ARG A 342 -13.95 -30.91 17.97
C ARG A 342 -13.02 -31.71 17.07
N SER A 343 -12.02 -32.34 17.68
CA SER A 343 -11.24 -33.56 17.38
C SER A 343 -11.32 -34.32 16.03
N GLY A 344 -11.79 -33.75 14.92
CA GLY A 344 -12.02 -34.49 13.67
C GLY A 344 -11.71 -33.75 12.38
N GLU A 345 -11.74 -32.41 12.36
CA GLU A 345 -11.54 -31.64 11.13
C GLU A 345 -10.15 -30.99 11.09
N LYS A 346 -9.19 -31.73 10.54
CA LYS A 346 -7.79 -31.33 10.43
C LYS A 346 -7.56 -30.42 9.22
N MET A 347 -8.17 -29.23 9.21
CA MET A 347 -8.09 -28.34 8.04
C MET A 347 -6.65 -27.90 7.72
N TYR A 348 -5.70 -28.03 8.67
CA TYR A 348 -4.35 -27.48 8.57
C TYR A 348 -3.23 -28.33 9.21
N GLU A 349 -3.37 -29.66 9.28
CA GLU A 349 -2.34 -30.52 9.91
C GLU A 349 -0.95 -30.38 9.26
N TRP A 350 -0.89 -30.05 7.97
CA TRP A 350 0.36 -29.80 7.25
C TRP A 350 1.14 -28.56 7.74
N MET A 351 0.50 -27.64 8.47
CA MET A 351 1.12 -26.37 8.91
C MET A 351 1.87 -26.46 10.25
N GLY A 352 1.75 -27.58 10.97
CA GLY A 352 2.37 -27.74 12.28
C GLY A 352 1.75 -26.84 13.37
N PRO A 353 1.78 -27.25 14.64
CA PRO A 353 1.20 -26.46 15.75
C PRO A 353 1.87 -25.09 15.96
N SER A 354 3.13 -24.91 15.54
CA SER A 354 3.88 -23.68 15.74
C SER A 354 3.33 -22.52 14.91
N MET A 355 2.94 -22.75 13.65
CA MET A 355 2.49 -21.69 12.74
C MET A 355 1.10 -21.16 13.07
N ALA A 356 0.21 -21.99 13.61
CA ALA A 356 -1.12 -21.55 14.05
C ALA A 356 -1.03 -20.50 15.19
N ASN A 357 -0.03 -20.64 16.07
CA ASN A 357 0.24 -19.69 17.15
C ASN A 357 0.85 -18.38 16.63
N GLU A 358 1.42 -18.37 15.42
CA GLU A 358 1.92 -17.17 14.76
C GLU A 358 0.84 -16.38 14.02
N GLY A 359 -0.43 -16.81 14.12
CA GLY A 359 -1.55 -16.14 13.46
C GLY A 359 -1.60 -16.40 11.96
N LEU A 360 -1.39 -17.66 11.55
CA LEU A 360 -1.50 -18.06 10.15
C LEU A 360 -2.96 -18.26 9.72
N TYR A 361 -3.37 -17.58 8.66
CA TYR A 361 -4.70 -17.64 8.07
C TYR A 361 -4.63 -17.89 6.56
N MET A 362 -5.65 -18.55 6.01
CA MET A 362 -5.81 -18.71 4.57
C MET A 362 -6.75 -17.63 4.04
N VAL A 363 -6.20 -16.67 3.30
CA VAL A 363 -6.97 -15.57 2.71
C VAL A 363 -6.92 -15.70 1.21
N ASP A 364 -8.08 -15.97 0.59
CA ASP A 364 -8.21 -16.20 -0.86
C ASP A 364 -7.26 -17.29 -1.40
N GLY A 365 -6.99 -18.32 -0.59
CA GLY A 365 -6.09 -19.42 -0.93
C GLY A 365 -4.60 -19.12 -0.72
N ILE A 366 -4.25 -17.94 -0.20
CA ILE A 366 -2.88 -17.54 0.11
C ILE A 366 -2.66 -17.63 1.63
N PRO A 367 -1.59 -18.29 2.10
CA PRO A 367 -1.22 -18.33 3.51
C PRO A 367 -0.63 -16.98 3.93
N LEU A 368 -1.30 -16.28 4.85
CA LEU A 368 -0.87 -14.99 5.39
C LEU A 368 -0.79 -15.04 6.91
N LEU A 369 0.22 -14.38 7.49
CA LEU A 369 0.26 -14.11 8.92
C LEU A 369 -0.55 -12.84 9.19
N TYR A 370 -1.55 -12.95 10.07
CA TYR A 370 -2.30 -11.83 10.60
C TYR A 370 -1.63 -11.32 11.86
N MET A 371 -1.07 -10.12 11.79
CA MET A 371 -0.31 -9.53 12.88
C MET A 371 -1.03 -8.32 13.48
N ARG A 372 -0.87 -8.11 14.79
CA ARG A 372 -1.39 -6.98 15.57
C ARG A 372 -0.25 -6.29 16.31
N LYS A 373 -0.36 -4.98 16.47
CA LYS A 373 0.41 -4.18 17.43
C LYS A 373 -0.53 -3.36 18.29
N SER A 374 -0.36 -3.44 19.62
CA SER A 374 -1.05 -2.55 20.56
C SER A 374 -0.48 -1.14 20.39
N LEU A 375 -1.36 -0.15 20.27
CA LEU A 375 -0.96 1.24 20.26
C LEU A 375 -0.94 1.79 21.69
N ASN A 376 -1.77 1.29 22.60
CA ASN A 376 -1.87 1.84 23.96
C ASN A 376 -0.67 1.54 24.90
N GLU A 377 0.24 0.67 24.49
CA GLU A 377 1.48 0.46 25.25
C GLU A 377 2.34 1.72 25.11
N GLU A 378 2.33 2.55 26.15
CA GLU A 378 3.30 3.63 26.29
C GLU A 378 4.69 3.00 26.20
N VAL A 379 5.55 3.63 25.40
CA VAL A 379 6.98 3.32 25.42
C VAL A 379 7.50 3.86 26.75
N GLU A 380 7.37 3.05 27.82
CA GLU A 380 7.97 3.31 29.14
C GLU A 380 9.48 3.53 29.04
#